data_AF-A0A1H4JCF4-F1
#
_entry.id   AF-A0A1H4JCF4-F1
#
_cell.length_a   1.000
_cell.length_b   1.000
_cell.length_c   1.000
_cell.angle_alpha   90.00
_cell.angle_beta   90.00
_cell.angle_gamma   90.00
#
_symmetry.space_group_name_H-M   'P 1'
#
loop_
_entity.id
_entity.type
_entity.pdbx_description
1 polymer ?
#
loop_
_entity_poly.entity_id
_entity_poly.type
_entity_poly.pdbx_seq_one_letter_code
_entity_poly.pdbx_strand_id
1 'polypeptide(L)'
;MRRIVLPVLAALCAVAAASCSSDTPPDPKTEWTGAMKQAGFVPNAPHTYDEMFEAAKQFCGAGSALTITGLARTVLNPEQADTTAMPARGKDPDQAAAAYGDATWKWACGHQQ
;
A
#
# COMPACT_ATOMS: atom_id res chain seq x y z
N MET A 1 17.50 -57.24 -10.95
CA MET A 1 18.90 -57.27 -10.49
C MET A 1 19.44 -55.85 -10.48
N ARG A 2 20.02 -55.41 -9.35
CA ARG A 2 21.07 -54.37 -9.14
C ARG A 2 21.03 -53.13 -10.05
N ARG A 3 20.93 -51.88 -9.55
CA ARG A 3 21.93 -51.07 -8.79
C ARG A 3 21.49 -49.59 -9.02
N ILE A 4 21.59 -48.57 -8.18
CA ILE A 4 22.49 -48.20 -7.07
C ILE A 4 21.68 -47.36 -6.07
N VAL A 5 21.82 -47.70 -4.79
CA VAL A 5 21.59 -46.82 -3.63
C VAL A 5 22.96 -46.29 -3.25
N LEU A 6 23.13 -44.98 -3.00
CA LEU A 6 24.09 -44.35 -2.05
C LEU A 6 24.04 -42.80 -2.18
N PRO A 7 24.44 -42.05 -1.14
CA PRO A 7 23.51 -41.14 -0.45
C PRO A 7 24.16 -39.80 -0.04
N VAL A 8 23.41 -39.01 0.74
CA VAL A 8 23.87 -38.09 1.82
C VAL A 8 24.96 -37.06 1.48
N LEU A 9 24.60 -35.77 1.54
CA LEU A 9 25.25 -34.72 2.35
C LEU A 9 24.41 -33.44 2.15
N ALA A 10 23.67 -33.02 3.18
CA ALA A 10 24.04 -31.88 4.03
C ALA A 10 23.83 -30.53 3.31
N ALA A 11 23.23 -29.50 3.86
CA ALA A 11 22.60 -29.23 5.14
C ALA A 11 22.01 -27.81 4.97
N LEU A 12 21.17 -27.40 5.92
CA LEU A 12 20.95 -26.00 6.27
C LEU A 12 20.32 -25.11 5.18
N CYS A 13 18.99 -25.15 5.14
CA CYS A 13 18.24 -23.91 5.32
C CYS A 13 17.04 -24.24 6.20
N ALA A 14 17.29 -24.31 7.51
CA ALA A 14 16.29 -23.91 8.48
C ALA A 14 16.00 -22.42 8.20
N VAL A 15 15.11 -22.14 7.25
CA VAL A 15 14.37 -20.89 7.30
C VAL A 15 13.44 -21.09 8.47
N ALA A 16 13.97 -20.75 9.64
CA ALA A 16 13.21 -20.63 10.86
C ALA A 16 11.92 -19.93 10.49
N ALA A 17 10.81 -20.62 10.74
CA ALA A 17 9.54 -20.02 10.98
C ALA A 17 9.69 -19.09 12.20
N ALA A 18 10.36 -17.97 12.01
CA ALA A 18 10.22 -16.79 12.82
C ALA A 18 9.04 -16.01 12.23
N SER A 19 7.87 -16.64 12.23
CA SER A 19 6.64 -15.89 12.41
C SER A 19 6.68 -15.37 13.85
N CYS A 20 7.47 -14.32 14.06
CA CYS A 20 7.18 -13.38 15.13
C CYS A 20 5.86 -12.73 14.73
N SER A 21 4.76 -13.42 15.03
CA SER A 21 3.44 -12.83 15.12
C SER A 21 3.55 -11.78 16.21
N SER A 22 3.97 -10.57 15.84
CA SER A 22 3.69 -9.41 16.66
C SER A 22 2.16 -9.33 16.70
N ASP A 23 1.57 -9.73 17.82
CA ASP A 23 0.15 -9.57 18.18
C ASP A 23 -0.28 -8.08 18.24
N THR A 24 0.58 -7.17 17.80
CA THR A 24 0.26 -5.77 17.60
C THR A 24 -0.49 -5.63 16.26
N PRO A 25 -1.74 -5.15 16.27
CA PRO A 25 -2.42 -4.77 15.04
C PRO A 25 -1.53 -3.81 14.23
N PRO A 26 -1.48 -3.94 12.90
CA PRO A 26 -0.63 -3.08 12.09
C PRO A 26 -1.00 -1.61 12.28
N ASP A 27 0.00 -0.73 12.41
CA ASP A 27 -0.23 0.71 12.53
C ASP A 27 -0.84 1.24 11.22
N PRO A 28 -2.09 1.73 11.23
CA PRO A 28 -2.78 2.03 9.98
C PRO A 28 -2.10 3.14 9.18
N LYS A 29 -1.47 4.11 9.84
CA LYS A 29 -0.72 5.18 9.18
C LYS A 29 0.50 4.63 8.44
N THR A 30 1.25 3.74 9.08
CA THR A 30 2.42 3.09 8.51
C THR A 30 2.05 2.24 7.30
N GLU A 31 0.99 1.44 7.42
CA GLU A 31 0.50 0.60 6.31
C GLU A 31 0.00 1.43 5.13
N TRP A 32 -0.80 2.47 5.41
CA TRP A 32 -1.27 3.39 4.37
C TRP A 32 -0.10 4.09 3.67
N THR A 33 0.87 4.59 4.43
CA THR A 33 2.08 5.24 3.90
C THR A 33 2.89 4.27 3.04
N GLY A 34 3.02 3.01 3.47
CA GLY A 34 3.66 1.95 2.72
C GLY A 34 2.99 1.73 1.36
N ALA A 35 1.67 1.60 1.36
CA ALA A 35 0.88 1.44 0.13
C ALA A 35 1.03 2.65 -0.82
N MET A 36 1.00 3.88 -0.29
CA MET A 36 1.19 5.09 -1.09
C MET A 36 2.55 5.12 -1.79
N LYS A 37 3.61 4.81 -1.04
CA LYS A 37 4.97 4.74 -1.58
C LYS A 37 5.10 3.67 -2.66
N GLN A 38 4.54 2.49 -2.44
CA GLN A 38 4.54 1.40 -3.43
C GLN A 38 3.79 1.77 -4.71
N ALA A 39 2.66 2.48 -4.55
CA ALA A 39 1.88 3.01 -5.66
C ALA A 39 2.52 4.24 -6.33
N GLY A 40 3.63 4.76 -5.81
CA GLY A 40 4.40 5.87 -6.40
C GLY A 40 3.90 7.26 -6.04
N PHE A 41 3.02 7.37 -5.05
CA PHE A 41 2.61 8.65 -4.51
C PHE A 41 3.75 9.28 -3.71
N VAL A 42 4.01 10.57 -3.95
CA VAL A 42 5.01 11.35 -3.21
C VAL A 42 4.43 12.71 -2.87
N PRO A 43 4.34 13.10 -1.58
CA PRO A 43 3.89 14.43 -1.20
C PRO A 43 4.78 15.52 -1.80
N ASN A 44 4.17 16.53 -2.40
CA ASN A 44 4.86 17.76 -2.78
C ASN A 44 5.07 18.63 -1.52
N ALA A 45 6.24 19.26 -1.38
CA ALA A 45 6.47 20.18 -0.26
C ALA A 45 5.44 21.33 -0.25
N PRO A 46 4.95 21.75 0.93
CA PRO A 46 5.40 21.38 2.28
C PRO A 46 4.73 20.12 2.87
N HIS A 47 3.94 19.39 2.10
CA HIS A 47 3.11 18.30 2.62
C HIS A 47 3.92 17.07 3.06
N THR A 48 3.35 16.34 4.01
CA THR A 48 3.91 15.09 4.55
C THR A 48 2.94 13.93 4.38
N TYR A 49 3.43 12.68 4.45
CA TYR A 49 2.55 11.51 4.46
C TYR A 49 1.58 11.51 5.63
N ASP A 50 2.00 12.03 6.79
CA ASP A 50 1.13 12.14 7.96
C ASP A 50 -0.06 13.07 7.68
N GLU A 51 0.18 14.24 7.09
CA GLU A 51 -0.89 15.15 6.67
C GLU A 51 -1.81 14.52 5.62
N MET A 52 -1.23 13.81 4.64
CA MET A 52 -2.02 13.16 3.59
C MET A 52 -2.85 11.99 4.15
N PHE A 53 -2.35 11.28 5.16
CA PHE A 53 -3.11 10.25 5.85
C PHE A 53 -4.31 10.85 6.61
N GLU A 54 -4.11 11.96 7.34
CA GLU A 54 -5.20 12.66 8.01
C GLU A 54 -6.23 13.23 7.02
N ALA A 55 -5.78 13.75 5.88
CA ALA A 55 -6.66 14.18 4.80
C ALA A 55 -7.44 13.01 4.20
N ALA A 56 -6.81 11.85 4.02
CA ALA A 56 -7.45 10.67 3.45
C ALA A 56 -8.66 10.18 4.28
N LYS A 57 -8.64 10.38 5.60
CA LYS A 57 -9.77 10.05 6.50
C LYS A 57 -11.05 10.82 6.15
N GLN A 58 -10.94 12.00 5.53
CA GLN A 58 -12.12 12.77 5.11
C GLN A 58 -12.95 12.04 4.05
N PHE A 59 -12.34 11.10 3.31
CA PHE A 59 -13.04 10.30 2.31
C PHE A 59 -13.77 9.10 2.90
N CYS A 60 -13.65 8.81 4.20
CA CYS A 60 -14.33 7.66 4.80
C CYS A 60 -15.86 7.77 4.76
N GLY A 61 -16.41 9.00 4.67
CA GLY A 61 -17.82 9.24 4.43
C GLY A 61 -18.32 8.85 3.02
N ALA A 62 -17.42 8.51 2.08
CA ALA A 62 -17.77 8.12 0.71
C ALA A 62 -18.42 6.72 0.61
N GLY A 63 -18.38 5.93 1.68
CA GLY A 63 -19.13 4.68 1.83
C GLY A 63 -18.55 3.45 1.13
N SER A 64 -17.51 3.57 0.31
CA SER A 64 -16.79 2.41 -0.27
C SER A 64 -15.40 2.77 -0.79
N ALA A 65 -14.51 1.77 -0.90
CA ALA A 65 -13.22 1.91 -1.59
C ALA A 65 -13.38 2.39 -3.04
N LEU A 66 -14.37 1.84 -3.76
CA LEU A 66 -14.64 2.18 -5.17
C LEU A 66 -14.98 3.67 -5.34
N THR A 67 -15.79 4.24 -4.44
CA THR A 67 -16.11 5.68 -4.48
C THR A 67 -14.84 6.52 -4.28
N ILE A 68 -13.96 6.13 -3.34
CA ILE A 68 -12.69 6.82 -3.07
C ILE A 68 -11.76 6.73 -4.28
N THR A 69 -11.67 5.55 -4.92
CA THR A 69 -10.93 5.37 -6.17
C THR A 69 -11.44 6.30 -7.26
N GLY A 70 -12.77 6.39 -7.45
CA GLY A 70 -13.37 7.32 -8.41
C GLY A 70 -12.98 8.76 -8.15
N LEU A 71 -13.00 9.21 -6.89
CA LEU A 71 -12.57 10.56 -6.51
C LEU A 71 -11.08 10.78 -6.79
N ALA A 72 -10.22 9.85 -6.37
CA ALA A 72 -8.78 9.92 -6.61
C ALA A 72 -8.45 10.00 -8.11
N ARG A 73 -9.18 9.27 -8.94
CA ARG A 73 -8.98 9.27 -10.39
C ARG A 73 -9.19 10.65 -11.03
N THR A 74 -10.09 11.47 -10.48
CA THR A 74 -10.39 12.80 -11.02
C THR A 74 -9.24 13.80 -10.84
N VAL A 75 -8.37 13.57 -9.85
CA VAL A 75 -7.26 14.48 -9.50
C VAL A 75 -5.89 13.93 -9.90
N LEU A 76 -5.82 12.70 -10.40
CA LEU A 76 -4.58 12.06 -10.89
C LEU A 76 -4.25 12.42 -12.34
N ASN A 77 -4.54 13.66 -12.76
CA ASN A 77 -4.08 14.17 -14.05
C ASN A 77 -2.56 14.48 -13.97
N PRO A 78 -1.71 13.91 -14.86
CA PRO A 78 -0.29 14.23 -14.91
C PRO A 78 0.01 15.73 -15.03
N GLU A 79 -0.83 16.51 -15.71
CA GLU A 79 -0.66 17.95 -15.86
C GLU A 79 -0.88 18.73 -14.55
N GLN A 80 -1.59 18.13 -13.59
CA GLN A 80 -1.87 18.70 -12.27
C GLN A 80 -0.92 18.18 -11.19
N ALA A 81 0.10 17.39 -11.57
CA ALA A 81 0.99 16.77 -10.60
C ALA A 81 1.74 17.78 -9.71
N ASP A 82 2.04 18.97 -10.23
CA ASP A 82 2.74 20.02 -9.49
C ASP A 82 1.81 20.85 -8.59
N THR A 83 0.51 20.80 -8.83
CA THR A 83 -0.51 21.49 -8.01
C THR A 83 -1.23 20.56 -7.04
N THR A 84 -1.08 19.24 -7.21
CA THR A 84 -1.66 18.23 -6.32
C THR A 84 -0.76 18.04 -5.11
N ALA A 85 -1.34 17.91 -3.91
CA ALA A 85 -0.57 17.76 -2.68
C ALA A 85 0.27 16.47 -2.66
N MET A 86 -0.21 15.41 -3.31
CA MET A 86 0.47 14.11 -3.38
C MET A 86 0.23 13.44 -4.74
N PRO A 87 1.01 13.77 -5.78
CA PRO A 87 0.92 13.12 -7.09
C PRO A 87 1.53 11.72 -7.12
N ALA A 88 1.10 10.90 -8.09
CA ALA A 88 1.73 9.63 -8.46
C ALA A 88 2.41 9.75 -9.84
N ARG A 89 3.52 10.49 -9.91
CA ARG A 89 4.19 10.84 -11.18
C ARG A 89 4.65 9.59 -11.94
N GLY A 90 4.34 9.54 -13.24
CA GLY A 90 4.76 8.44 -14.13
C GLY A 90 4.08 7.10 -13.84
N LYS A 91 3.00 7.10 -13.04
CA LYS A 91 2.19 5.91 -12.75
C LYS A 91 0.94 5.91 -13.60
N ASP A 92 0.44 4.70 -13.88
CA ASP A 92 -0.88 4.54 -14.48
C ASP A 92 -1.93 5.11 -13.52
N PRO A 93 -2.72 6.11 -13.93
CA PRO A 93 -3.64 6.79 -13.03
C PRO A 93 -4.76 5.89 -12.48
N ASP A 94 -5.20 4.88 -13.23
CA ASP A 94 -6.23 3.94 -12.79
C ASP A 94 -5.69 3.02 -11.69
N GLN A 95 -4.48 2.48 -11.88
CA GLN A 95 -3.79 1.69 -10.86
C GLN A 95 -3.47 2.51 -9.60
N ALA A 96 -2.99 3.74 -9.76
CA ALA A 96 -2.70 4.63 -8.64
C ALA A 96 -3.98 5.00 -7.87
N ALA A 97 -5.09 5.28 -8.56
CA ALA A 97 -6.38 5.55 -7.95
C ALA A 97 -6.92 4.34 -7.18
N ALA A 98 -6.79 3.13 -7.75
CA ALA A 98 -7.21 1.89 -7.10
C ALA A 98 -6.40 1.68 -5.81
N ALA A 99 -5.07 1.76 -5.88
CA ALA A 99 -4.20 1.62 -4.72
C ALA A 99 -4.50 2.67 -3.63
N TYR A 100 -4.78 3.91 -4.03
CA TYR A 100 -5.19 4.97 -3.10
C TYR A 100 -6.51 4.65 -2.42
N GLY A 101 -7.54 4.28 -3.18
CA GLY A 101 -8.86 3.94 -2.66
C GLY A 101 -8.83 2.75 -1.71
N ASP A 102 -8.18 1.67 -2.12
CA ASP A 102 -8.07 0.44 -1.33
C ASP A 102 -7.30 0.67 -0.02
N ALA A 103 -6.15 1.34 -0.09
CA ALA A 103 -5.36 1.63 1.10
C ALA A 103 -6.10 2.58 2.05
N THR A 104 -6.76 3.62 1.52
CA THR A 104 -7.53 4.57 2.33
C THR A 104 -8.70 3.87 3.02
N TRP A 105 -9.48 3.09 2.28
CA TRP A 105 -10.58 2.32 2.85
C TRP A 105 -10.12 1.36 3.94
N LYS A 106 -9.04 0.61 3.67
CA LYS A 106 -8.51 -0.38 4.59
C LYS A 106 -7.91 0.22 5.85
N TRP A 107 -7.06 1.23 5.69
CA TRP A 107 -6.17 1.69 6.74
C TRP A 107 -6.57 3.04 7.31
N ALA A 108 -6.98 4.01 6.49
CA ALA A 108 -7.43 5.31 7.00
C ALA A 108 -8.85 5.22 7.60
N CYS A 109 -9.74 4.44 6.97
CA CYS A 109 -11.11 4.25 7.42
C CYS A 109 -11.31 3.04 8.34
N GLY A 110 -10.31 2.15 8.45
CA GLY A 110 -10.36 0.98 9.32
C GLY A 110 -11.28 -0.15 8.82
N HIS A 111 -11.64 -0.16 7.54
CA HIS A 111 -12.47 -1.21 6.95
C HIS A 111 -11.59 -2.32 6.38
N GLN A 112 -11.33 -3.35 7.18
CA GLN A 112 -10.74 -4.58 6.65
C GLN A 112 -11.78 -5.25 5.75
N GLN A 113 -11.44 -5.40 4.46
CA GLN A 113 -12.25 -6.17 3.50
C GLN A 113 -12.37 -7.64 3.95
#